data_AF-J0WXZ9-F1
#
_entry.id   AF-J0WXZ9-F1
#
_cell.length_a   1.000
_cell.length_b   1.000
_cell.length_c   1.000
_cell.angle_alpha   90.00
_cell.angle_beta   90.00
_cell.angle_gamma   90.00
#
_symmetry.space_group_name_H-M   'P 1'
#
loop_
_entity.id
_entity.type
_entity.pdbx_description
1 polymer ?
#
loop_
_entity_poly.entity_id
_entity_poly.type
_entity_poly.pdbx_seq_one_letter_code
_entity_poly.pdbx_strand_id
1 'polypeptide(L)'
;MLFDVLSTIFDLVDLPTLCTSSRVSRQWRITARNHPTYWKTLSLDALDMSASDVVLFLDRLSVKGRTSAATIRVSLRCPASASSINRLVITSLVLPVLKEHLHRTEELAFVVSPAFAIALWPLFSLDAPHLRGLQVIVDGDPGDIDTVPSLFNAHAHTSLEHALLRDVPLAASAQPLRHTLKSLKAIYTVYDHKTASSLERVLSWIPLAETLDLWPIDRRYQGKLPMFPDLSVLQLHTLHHLVIHHERYLLGIPHSLIPVLSIRTALKAPGQLRQLIPNGNKLLALVVRVRMSPDLSYAMAGRAAVATVDGSRIREFGRLRVTRMRSLSFLDEVIFSNRLVHLTIPLAVGFRTLCEHAYFLPQLVTLRLVLNALPESITGWVSRAILCPKLSTFIFQREVEEIQASISHSALEAFVRATVTVDEPGAIRIVFEDISLVGGETAPNIELRSPLVPWDAVIPYKGDDPAWICAKPDRFGLKKPQTVWFT
;
A
#
# COMPACT_ATOMS: atom_id res chain seq x y z
N MET A 1 37.30 -10.25 18.72
CA MET A 1 37.56 -8.79 18.67
C MET A 1 37.79 -8.28 17.25
N LEU A 2 38.85 -8.67 16.52
CA LEU A 2 39.06 -8.22 15.11
C LEU A 2 37.98 -8.69 14.12
N PHE A 3 37.43 -9.89 14.32
CA PHE A 3 36.33 -10.43 13.49
C PHE A 3 35.05 -9.59 13.65
N ASP A 4 34.82 -9.07 14.86
CA ASP A 4 33.60 -8.36 15.22
C ASP A 4 33.58 -6.97 14.59
N VAL A 5 34.71 -6.24 14.62
CA VAL A 5 34.84 -4.92 13.99
C VAL A 5 34.63 -4.99 12.48
N LEU A 6 35.22 -5.99 11.80
CA LEU A 6 35.03 -6.15 10.36
C LEU A 6 33.58 -6.47 9.98
N SER A 7 32.88 -7.28 10.78
CA SER A 7 31.46 -7.55 10.56
C SER A 7 30.62 -6.28 10.72
N THR A 8 30.89 -5.46 11.75
CA THR A 8 30.21 -4.18 11.96
C THR A 8 30.45 -3.19 10.81
N ILE A 9 31.65 -3.18 10.23
CA ILE A 9 31.92 -2.38 9.02
C ILE A 9 31.07 -2.89 7.85
N PHE A 10 30.95 -4.22 7.68
CA PHE A 10 30.16 -4.82 6.61
C PHE A 10 28.64 -4.64 6.75
N ASP A 11 28.14 -4.35 7.95
CA ASP A 11 26.75 -3.94 8.17
C ASP A 11 26.41 -2.59 7.52
N LEU A 12 27.43 -1.78 7.19
CA LEU A 12 27.28 -0.42 6.65
C LEU A 12 27.58 -0.30 5.16
N VAL A 13 28.08 -1.36 4.52
CA VAL A 13 28.46 -1.35 3.09
C VAL A 13 27.45 -2.10 2.25
N ASP A 14 27.32 -1.68 0.99
CA ASP A 14 26.50 -2.37 -0.01
C ASP A 14 27.20 -3.63 -0.56
N LEU A 15 26.45 -4.43 -1.32
CA LEU A 15 26.96 -5.67 -1.91
C LEU A 15 28.17 -5.45 -2.85
N PRO A 16 28.17 -4.48 -3.78
CA PRO A 16 29.34 -4.20 -4.63
C PRO A 16 30.61 -3.89 -3.83
N THR A 17 30.49 -3.05 -2.79
CA THR A 17 31.61 -2.71 -1.90
C THR A 17 32.06 -3.92 -1.10
N LEU A 18 31.14 -4.76 -0.62
CA LEU A 18 31.45 -6.00 0.08
C LEU A 18 32.21 -7.01 -0.81
N CYS A 19 31.77 -7.15 -2.07
CA CYS A 19 32.43 -7.99 -3.06
C CYS A 19 33.86 -7.50 -3.37
N THR A 20 34.05 -6.18 -3.48
CA THR A 20 35.39 -5.58 -3.68
C THR A 20 36.27 -5.79 -2.44
N SER A 21 35.72 -5.55 -1.25
CA SER A 21 36.37 -5.76 0.05
C SER A 21 36.84 -7.21 0.24
N SER A 22 36.09 -8.19 -0.29
CA SER A 22 36.47 -9.62 -0.25
C SER A 22 37.78 -9.93 -1.01
N ARG A 23 38.31 -9.00 -1.79
CA ARG A 23 39.57 -9.14 -2.53
C ARG A 23 40.81 -8.67 -1.75
N VAL A 24 40.63 -7.91 -0.66
CA VAL A 24 41.72 -7.29 0.11
C VAL A 24 42.63 -8.34 0.78
N SER A 25 42.04 -9.32 1.45
CA SER A 25 42.80 -10.40 2.12
C SER A 25 41.95 -11.66 2.24
N ARG A 26 42.60 -12.80 2.54
CA ARG A 26 41.89 -14.07 2.81
C ARG A 26 40.88 -13.93 3.96
N GLN A 27 41.25 -13.19 5.01
CA GLN A 27 40.37 -12.97 6.16
C GLN A 27 39.15 -12.14 5.78
N TRP A 28 39.34 -11.05 5.05
CA TRP A 28 38.24 -10.21 4.56
C TRP A 28 37.30 -11.00 3.65
N ARG A 29 37.84 -11.87 2.79
CA ARG A 29 37.04 -12.77 1.96
C ARG A 29 36.15 -13.69 2.79
N ILE A 30 36.72 -14.32 3.81
CA ILE A 30 35.97 -15.24 4.70
C ILE A 30 34.90 -14.45 5.46
N THR A 31 35.23 -13.30 6.04
CA THR A 31 34.26 -12.48 6.77
C THR A 31 33.16 -11.98 5.84
N ALA A 32 33.50 -11.45 4.67
CA ALA A 32 32.54 -10.92 3.69
C ALA A 32 31.59 -12.01 3.19
N ARG A 33 32.11 -13.19 2.82
CA ARG A 33 31.28 -14.31 2.36
C ARG A 33 30.36 -14.90 3.44
N ASN A 34 30.73 -14.77 4.71
CA ASN A 34 29.87 -15.18 5.83
C ASN A 34 28.83 -14.10 6.19
N HIS A 35 28.99 -12.87 5.72
CA HIS A 35 28.12 -11.75 6.06
C HIS A 35 26.75 -11.86 5.38
N PRO A 36 25.62 -11.60 6.07
CA PRO A 36 24.28 -11.70 5.47
C PRO A 36 24.09 -10.86 4.21
N THR A 37 24.67 -9.66 4.13
CA THR A 37 24.64 -8.81 2.92
C THR A 37 25.15 -9.56 1.68
N TYR A 38 26.10 -10.50 1.85
CA TYR A 38 26.63 -11.28 0.75
C TYR A 38 25.65 -12.34 0.26
N TRP A 39 25.03 -13.17 1.11
CA TRP A 39 24.30 -14.36 0.65
C TRP A 39 22.78 -14.32 0.90
N LYS A 40 22.27 -13.41 1.74
CA LYS A 40 20.88 -13.42 2.20
C LYS A 40 19.89 -13.01 1.12
N THR A 41 20.20 -12.00 0.32
CA THR A 41 19.31 -11.49 -0.74
C THR A 41 19.97 -11.65 -2.10
N LEU A 42 19.39 -12.52 -2.92
CA LEU A 42 19.90 -12.92 -4.22
C LEU A 42 18.91 -12.50 -5.31
N SER A 43 19.40 -11.84 -6.35
CA SER A 43 18.59 -11.43 -7.49
C SER A 43 19.34 -11.69 -8.79
N LEU A 44 18.63 -12.18 -9.79
CA LEU A 44 19.15 -12.37 -11.14
C LEU A 44 18.08 -11.94 -12.16
N ASP A 45 18.44 -11.03 -13.06
CA ASP A 45 17.59 -10.57 -14.16
C ASP A 45 18.19 -11.02 -15.49
N ALA A 46 17.42 -11.81 -16.25
CA ALA A 46 17.84 -12.42 -17.51
C ALA A 46 17.93 -11.43 -18.68
N LEU A 47 17.46 -10.19 -18.54
CA LEU A 47 17.53 -9.18 -19.61
C LEU A 47 18.98 -8.79 -19.91
N ASP A 48 19.73 -8.43 -18.88
CA ASP A 48 21.09 -7.88 -18.99
C ASP A 48 22.14 -8.78 -18.32
N MET A 49 21.82 -10.07 -18.19
CA MET A 49 22.65 -11.04 -17.48
C MET A 49 23.97 -11.31 -18.22
N SER A 50 25.08 -11.07 -17.55
CA SER A 50 26.40 -11.54 -17.98
C SER A 50 26.76 -12.90 -17.37
N ALA A 51 27.77 -13.58 -17.94
CA ALA A 51 28.31 -14.80 -17.34
C ALA A 51 28.86 -14.58 -15.91
N SER A 52 29.41 -13.38 -15.64
CA SER A 52 29.92 -13.04 -14.31
C SER A 52 28.80 -12.91 -13.27
N ASP A 53 27.63 -12.42 -13.67
CA ASP A 53 26.46 -12.30 -12.78
C ASP A 53 25.94 -13.68 -12.38
N VAL A 54 25.91 -14.62 -13.32
CA VAL A 54 25.53 -16.01 -13.07
C VAL A 54 26.51 -16.67 -12.11
N VAL A 55 27.82 -16.54 -12.37
CA VAL A 55 28.86 -17.10 -11.49
C VAL A 55 28.75 -16.51 -10.08
N LEU A 56 28.57 -15.20 -9.96
CA LEU A 56 28.40 -14.55 -8.66
C LEU A 56 27.12 -15.01 -7.96
N PHE A 57 26.00 -15.12 -8.68
CA PHE A 57 24.73 -15.61 -8.13
C PHE A 57 24.86 -17.04 -7.61
N LEU A 58 25.46 -17.94 -8.40
CA LEU A 58 25.67 -19.35 -8.02
C LEU A 58 26.65 -19.48 -6.84
N ASP A 59 27.73 -18.71 -6.80
CA ASP A 59 28.69 -18.67 -5.68
C ASP A 59 27.98 -18.27 -4.38
N ARG A 60 27.17 -17.19 -4.43
CA ARG A 60 26.40 -16.68 -3.29
C ARG A 60 25.31 -17.65 -2.85
N LEU A 61 24.60 -18.26 -3.80
CA LEU A 61 23.57 -19.26 -3.54
C LEU A 61 24.17 -20.52 -2.90
N SER A 62 25.38 -20.92 -3.29
CA SER A 62 26.05 -22.11 -2.77
C SER A 62 26.70 -21.89 -1.38
N VAL A 63 26.72 -20.66 -0.85
CA VAL A 63 27.27 -20.40 0.48
C VAL A 63 26.44 -21.17 1.52
N LYS A 64 27.08 -22.15 2.16
CA LYS A 64 26.57 -22.78 3.37
C LYS A 64 26.74 -21.78 4.51
N GLY A 65 25.65 -21.14 4.91
CA GLY A 65 25.67 -20.29 6.10
C GLY A 65 26.25 -21.07 7.29
N ARG A 66 26.92 -20.38 8.21
CA ARG A 66 27.49 -21.01 9.42
C ARG A 66 26.42 -21.70 10.29
N THR A 67 25.18 -21.25 10.16
CA THR A 67 24.02 -21.82 10.84
C THR A 67 23.17 -22.57 9.82
N SER A 68 22.81 -23.81 10.13
CA SER A 68 21.81 -24.59 9.38
C SER A 68 20.46 -23.87 9.27
N ALA A 69 20.18 -22.93 10.17
CA ALA A 69 18.97 -22.10 10.19
C ALA A 69 19.04 -20.83 9.30
N ALA A 70 20.12 -20.61 8.55
CA ALA A 70 20.26 -19.43 7.71
C ALA A 70 19.30 -19.46 6.51
N THR A 71 18.38 -18.48 6.43
CA THR A 71 17.41 -18.38 5.34
C THR A 71 17.82 -17.39 4.25
N ILE A 72 17.41 -17.65 3.01
CA ILE A 72 17.71 -16.81 1.84
C ILE A 72 16.44 -16.23 1.20
N ARG A 73 16.62 -15.16 0.44
CA ARG A 73 15.59 -14.50 -0.37
C ARG A 73 16.07 -14.50 -1.81
N VAL A 74 15.28 -15.05 -2.71
CA VAL A 74 15.67 -15.24 -4.11
C VAL A 74 14.66 -14.59 -5.03
N SER A 75 15.15 -13.72 -5.92
CA SER A 75 14.38 -13.13 -7.00
C SER A 75 14.98 -13.53 -8.35
N LEU A 76 14.18 -14.15 -9.21
CA LEU A 76 14.55 -14.43 -10.60
C LEU A 76 13.57 -13.73 -11.54
N ARG A 77 14.11 -12.94 -12.47
CA ARG A 77 13.35 -12.26 -13.51
C ARG A 77 13.79 -12.77 -14.89
N CYS A 78 12.85 -13.36 -15.61
CA CYS A 78 13.03 -13.96 -16.93
C CYS A 78 11.85 -13.59 -17.85
N PRO A 79 11.75 -12.31 -18.27
CA PRO A 79 10.64 -11.82 -19.09
C PRO A 79 10.71 -12.33 -20.53
N ALA A 80 9.65 -12.08 -21.31
CA ALA A 80 9.53 -12.56 -22.70
C ALA A 80 10.56 -11.93 -23.65
N SER A 81 11.19 -10.83 -23.27
CA SER A 81 12.26 -10.16 -23.99
C SER A 81 13.66 -10.70 -23.66
N ALA A 82 13.82 -11.58 -22.66
CA ALA A 82 15.11 -12.18 -22.35
C ALA A 82 15.61 -13.07 -23.50
N SER A 83 16.92 -13.04 -23.78
CA SER A 83 17.54 -13.82 -24.85
C SER A 83 17.40 -15.33 -24.61
N SER A 84 17.35 -16.12 -25.70
CA SER A 84 17.26 -17.60 -25.59
C SER A 84 18.45 -18.21 -24.85
N ILE A 85 19.65 -17.62 -24.98
CA ILE A 85 20.85 -18.04 -24.26
C ILE A 85 20.68 -17.83 -22.76
N ASN A 86 20.20 -16.65 -22.35
CA ASN A 86 20.00 -16.35 -20.92
C ASN A 86 18.93 -17.27 -20.32
N ARG A 87 17.86 -17.55 -21.06
CA ARG A 87 16.86 -18.56 -20.64
C ARG A 87 17.49 -19.92 -20.43
N LEU A 88 18.31 -20.39 -21.38
CA LEU A 88 18.99 -21.68 -21.30
C LEU A 88 19.92 -21.75 -20.09
N VAL A 89 20.66 -20.66 -19.80
CA VAL A 89 21.53 -20.57 -18.63
C VAL A 89 20.72 -20.65 -17.34
N ILE A 90 19.59 -19.93 -17.24
CA ILE A 90 18.76 -20.02 -16.03
C ILE A 90 18.20 -21.45 -15.88
N THR A 91 17.62 -22.03 -16.93
CA THR A 91 17.03 -23.37 -16.85
C THR A 91 18.06 -24.47 -16.58
N SER A 92 19.24 -24.38 -17.18
CA SER A 92 20.23 -25.47 -17.16
C SER A 92 21.25 -25.34 -16.03
N LEU A 93 21.52 -24.14 -15.53
CA LEU A 93 22.53 -23.90 -14.50
C LEU A 93 21.92 -23.37 -13.19
N VAL A 94 21.01 -22.39 -13.27
CA VAL A 94 20.50 -21.70 -12.08
C VAL A 94 19.41 -22.50 -11.36
N LEU A 95 18.38 -22.98 -12.08
CA LEU A 95 17.27 -23.71 -11.47
C LEU A 95 17.69 -25.01 -10.76
N PRO A 96 18.62 -25.83 -11.30
CA PRO A 96 19.09 -27.02 -10.60
C PRO A 96 19.74 -26.71 -9.25
N VAL A 97 20.54 -25.64 -9.17
CA VAL A 97 21.17 -25.21 -7.91
C VAL A 97 20.13 -24.60 -6.97
N LEU A 98 19.20 -23.79 -7.49
CA LEU A 98 18.11 -23.24 -6.67
C LEU A 98 17.27 -24.35 -6.01
N LYS A 99 16.97 -25.42 -6.75
CA LYS A 99 16.27 -26.60 -6.24
C LYS A 99 16.91 -27.16 -4.98
N GLU A 100 18.24 -27.24 -4.91
CA GLU A 100 18.97 -27.73 -3.74
C GLU A 100 18.84 -26.82 -2.52
N HIS A 101 18.49 -25.54 -2.72
CA HIS A 101 18.42 -24.52 -1.67
C HIS A 101 17.00 -24.09 -1.30
N LEU A 102 15.95 -24.64 -1.93
CA LEU A 102 14.55 -24.30 -1.62
C LEU A 102 14.19 -24.53 -0.14
N HIS A 103 14.77 -25.56 0.47
CA HIS A 103 14.50 -25.91 1.86
C HIS A 103 14.80 -24.78 2.86
N ARG A 104 15.68 -23.83 2.50
CA ARG A 104 16.08 -22.68 3.34
C ARG A 104 15.58 -21.34 2.82
N THR A 105 14.72 -21.32 1.81
CA THR A 105 14.26 -20.06 1.22
C THR A 105 13.12 -19.46 2.05
N GLU A 106 13.30 -18.21 2.47
CA GLU A 106 12.28 -17.40 3.16
C GLU A 106 11.38 -16.66 2.18
N GLU A 107 11.93 -16.14 1.08
CA GLU A 107 11.18 -15.40 0.06
C GLU A 107 11.57 -15.85 -1.35
N LEU A 108 10.57 -16.15 -2.18
CA LEU A 108 10.73 -16.45 -3.59
C LEU A 108 9.97 -15.43 -4.43
N ALA A 109 10.65 -14.79 -5.38
CA ALA A 109 10.04 -13.89 -6.33
C ALA A 109 10.41 -14.29 -7.76
N PHE A 110 9.41 -14.66 -8.56
CA PHE A 110 9.55 -15.05 -9.95
C PHE A 110 8.77 -14.08 -10.84
N VAL A 111 9.43 -13.50 -11.83
CA VAL A 111 8.80 -12.75 -12.92
C VAL A 111 9.17 -13.45 -14.22
N VAL A 112 8.26 -14.19 -14.82
CA VAL A 112 8.57 -15.12 -15.90
C VAL A 112 7.66 -14.97 -17.10
N SER A 113 8.19 -15.20 -18.29
CA SER A 113 7.35 -15.36 -19.49
C SER A 113 6.55 -16.67 -19.48
N PRO A 114 5.43 -16.75 -20.22
CA PRO A 114 4.68 -17.98 -20.47
C PRO A 114 5.55 -19.17 -20.91
N ALA A 115 6.51 -18.93 -21.81
CA ALA A 115 7.40 -19.98 -22.30
C ALA A 115 8.39 -20.50 -21.23
N PHE A 116 8.80 -19.65 -20.29
CA PHE A 116 9.74 -20.02 -19.23
C PHE A 116 9.05 -20.68 -18.03
N ALA A 117 7.76 -20.37 -17.81
CA ALA A 117 6.95 -20.95 -16.75
C ALA A 117 7.01 -22.49 -16.72
N ILE A 118 7.00 -23.15 -17.88
CA ILE A 118 7.06 -24.62 -18.00
C ILE A 118 8.31 -25.20 -17.32
N ALA A 119 9.46 -24.53 -17.44
CA ALA A 119 10.70 -24.97 -16.79
C ALA A 119 10.72 -24.68 -15.28
N LEU A 120 9.94 -23.69 -14.84
CA LEU A 120 9.86 -23.26 -13.45
C LEU A 120 8.88 -24.11 -12.63
N TRP A 121 7.75 -24.54 -13.21
CA TRP A 121 6.69 -25.26 -12.51
C TRP A 121 7.14 -26.53 -11.76
N PRO A 122 8.10 -27.32 -12.25
CA PRO A 122 8.62 -28.47 -11.50
C PRO A 122 9.20 -28.11 -10.14
N LEU A 123 9.70 -26.87 -9.94
CA LEU A 123 10.20 -26.44 -8.63
C LEU A 123 9.09 -26.35 -7.58
N PHE A 124 7.87 -26.09 -8.02
CA PHE A 124 6.75 -25.87 -7.12
C PHE A 124 6.22 -27.17 -6.49
N SER A 125 6.63 -28.33 -7.00
CA SER A 125 6.35 -29.63 -6.37
C SER A 125 7.31 -29.99 -5.24
N LEU A 126 8.30 -29.14 -4.97
CA LEU A 126 9.33 -29.36 -3.95
C LEU A 126 8.98 -28.65 -2.64
N ASP A 127 9.50 -29.16 -1.53
CA ASP A 127 9.26 -28.56 -0.22
C ASP A 127 10.07 -27.27 -0.01
N ALA A 128 9.40 -26.24 0.53
CA ALA A 128 10.01 -25.00 0.99
C ALA A 128 9.47 -24.65 2.40
N PRO A 129 9.87 -25.38 3.45
CA PRO A 129 9.29 -25.29 4.80
C PRO A 129 9.53 -23.95 5.51
N HIS A 130 10.45 -23.13 5.02
CA HIS A 130 10.74 -21.80 5.55
C HIS A 130 10.16 -20.67 4.70
N LEU A 131 9.42 -20.98 3.64
CA LEU A 131 8.89 -19.98 2.72
C LEU A 131 7.80 -19.17 3.41
N ARG A 132 8.05 -17.86 3.58
CA ARG A 132 7.14 -16.88 4.17
C ARG A 132 6.55 -15.93 3.12
N GLY A 133 7.29 -15.65 2.06
CA GLY A 133 6.84 -14.80 0.94
C GLY A 133 6.95 -15.51 -0.40
N LEU A 134 5.87 -15.56 -1.16
CA LEU A 134 5.86 -16.07 -2.53
C LEU A 134 5.31 -15.02 -3.49
N GLN A 135 6.08 -14.66 -4.49
CA GLN A 135 5.68 -13.80 -5.59
C GLN A 135 5.90 -14.53 -6.90
N VAL A 136 4.86 -14.66 -7.71
CA VAL A 136 4.92 -15.28 -9.03
C VAL A 136 4.13 -14.41 -9.98
N ILE A 137 4.81 -13.86 -10.97
CA ILE A 137 4.23 -13.03 -12.01
C ILE A 137 4.53 -13.69 -13.34
N VAL A 138 3.48 -14.05 -14.06
CA VAL A 138 3.58 -14.43 -15.46
C VAL A 138 3.43 -13.15 -16.30
N ASP A 139 4.51 -12.73 -16.96
CA ASP A 139 4.57 -11.54 -17.81
C ASP A 139 4.37 -11.93 -19.29
N GLY A 140 3.14 -11.75 -19.79
CA GLY A 140 2.75 -12.09 -21.15
C GLY A 140 1.29 -12.50 -21.25
N ASP A 141 0.89 -13.01 -22.41
CA ASP A 141 -0.43 -13.62 -22.61
C ASP A 141 -0.44 -15.03 -22.01
N PRO A 142 -1.31 -15.34 -21.03
CA PRO A 142 -1.38 -16.64 -20.37
C PRO A 142 -2.07 -17.74 -21.19
N GLY A 143 -2.57 -17.44 -22.41
CA GLY A 143 -3.49 -18.30 -23.17
C GLY A 143 -3.14 -19.80 -23.30
N ASP A 144 -1.85 -20.15 -23.26
CA ASP A 144 -1.36 -21.54 -23.41
C ASP A 144 -0.40 -22.01 -22.29
N ILE A 145 -0.51 -21.46 -21.08
CA ILE A 145 0.37 -21.90 -19.97
C ILE A 145 -0.22 -23.11 -19.25
N ASP A 146 0.61 -24.13 -19.06
CA ASP A 146 0.29 -25.29 -18.23
C ASP A 146 -0.04 -24.87 -16.79
N THR A 147 -1.03 -25.52 -16.19
CA THR A 147 -1.38 -25.25 -14.80
C THR A 147 -0.29 -25.71 -13.84
N VAL A 148 -0.01 -24.91 -12.81
CA VAL A 148 0.90 -25.27 -11.73
C VAL A 148 0.23 -26.32 -10.83
N PRO A 149 0.84 -27.50 -10.64
CA PRO A 149 0.21 -28.58 -9.88
C PRO A 149 0.12 -28.30 -8.38
N SER A 150 1.09 -27.57 -7.82
CA SER A 150 1.16 -27.21 -6.40
C SER A 150 1.98 -25.93 -6.19
N LEU A 151 2.08 -25.42 -4.96
CA LEU A 151 2.85 -24.21 -4.61
C LEU A 151 3.76 -24.50 -3.41
N PHE A 152 4.84 -25.23 -3.66
CA PHE A 152 5.88 -25.68 -2.72
C PHE A 152 5.38 -26.54 -1.55
N ASN A 153 4.36 -27.37 -1.81
CA ASN A 153 3.65 -28.11 -0.76
C ASN A 153 3.24 -27.23 0.43
N ALA A 154 2.94 -25.94 0.19
CA ALA A 154 2.62 -24.99 1.26
C ALA A 154 1.40 -25.40 2.09
N HIS A 155 0.55 -26.33 1.62
CA HIS A 155 -0.53 -26.91 2.41
C HIS A 155 -0.02 -27.73 3.63
N ALA A 156 1.20 -28.26 3.56
CA ALA A 156 1.85 -29.03 4.61
C ALA A 156 2.67 -28.17 5.59
N HIS A 157 2.90 -26.89 5.26
CA HIS A 157 3.73 -25.97 6.04
C HIS A 157 2.94 -24.74 6.45
N THR A 158 3.09 -24.30 7.69
CA THR A 158 2.39 -23.11 8.22
C THR A 158 3.22 -21.82 8.09
N SER A 159 4.29 -21.84 7.29
CA SER A 159 5.25 -20.73 7.21
C SER A 159 4.82 -19.61 6.25
N LEU A 160 4.03 -19.92 5.22
CA LEU A 160 3.69 -18.94 4.18
C LEU A 160 2.80 -17.85 4.78
N GLU A 161 3.22 -16.60 4.69
CA GLU A 161 2.50 -15.45 5.25
C GLU A 161 1.96 -14.53 4.15
N HIS A 162 2.70 -14.41 3.04
CA HIS A 162 2.40 -13.49 1.95
C HIS A 162 2.46 -14.18 0.60
N ALA A 163 1.44 -13.98 -0.23
CA ALA A 163 1.42 -14.44 -1.61
C ALA A 163 1.03 -13.32 -2.59
N LEU A 164 1.79 -13.18 -3.66
CA LEU A 164 1.43 -12.38 -4.83
C LEU A 164 1.43 -13.29 -6.05
N LEU A 165 0.25 -13.53 -6.62
CA LEU A 165 0.08 -14.33 -7.82
C LEU A 165 -0.48 -13.44 -8.93
N ARG A 166 0.27 -13.31 -10.03
CA ARG A 166 -0.22 -12.63 -11.23
C ARG A 166 -0.23 -13.58 -12.41
N ASP A 167 -1.43 -13.80 -12.96
CA ASP A 167 -1.66 -14.63 -14.14
C ASP A 167 -1.10 -16.06 -13.99
N VAL A 168 -1.11 -16.59 -12.76
CA VAL A 168 -0.62 -17.95 -12.43
C VAL A 168 -1.77 -18.95 -12.54
N PRO A 169 -1.77 -19.87 -13.51
CA PRO A 169 -2.84 -20.84 -13.67
C PRO A 169 -2.67 -21.97 -12.65
N LEU A 170 -3.48 -22.01 -11.59
CA LEU A 170 -3.43 -23.13 -10.63
C LEU A 170 -4.23 -24.33 -11.14
N ALA A 171 -3.70 -25.53 -10.89
CA ALA A 171 -4.41 -26.78 -11.17
C ALA A 171 -5.56 -26.98 -10.17
N ALA A 172 -6.64 -27.62 -10.63
CA ALA A 172 -7.77 -27.96 -9.76
C ALA A 172 -7.41 -28.97 -8.65
N SER A 173 -6.30 -29.70 -8.82
CA SER A 173 -5.77 -30.66 -7.84
C SER A 173 -4.90 -30.01 -6.75
N ALA A 174 -4.64 -28.69 -6.82
CA ALA A 174 -3.82 -28.02 -5.82
C ALA A 174 -4.49 -28.09 -4.44
N GLN A 175 -3.78 -28.65 -3.46
CA GLN A 175 -4.32 -28.78 -2.10
C GLN A 175 -4.39 -27.42 -1.39
N PRO A 176 -5.52 -27.10 -0.74
CA PRO A 176 -5.70 -25.80 -0.09
C PRO A 176 -4.78 -25.63 1.12
N LEU A 177 -4.37 -24.38 1.35
CA LEU A 177 -3.67 -23.98 2.57
C LEU A 177 -4.58 -24.18 3.77
N ARG A 178 -3.99 -24.69 4.86
CA ARG A 178 -4.70 -24.99 6.11
C ARG A 178 -4.63 -23.85 7.13
N HIS A 179 -3.77 -22.86 6.89
CA HIS A 179 -3.56 -21.70 7.76
C HIS A 179 -3.96 -20.39 7.07
N THR A 180 -4.09 -19.35 7.88
CA THR A 180 -4.42 -17.99 7.41
C THR A 180 -3.17 -17.28 6.90
N LEU A 181 -3.26 -16.71 5.69
CA LEU A 181 -2.25 -15.78 5.20
C LEU A 181 -2.47 -14.37 5.75
N LYS A 182 -1.39 -13.64 6.01
CA LYS A 182 -1.47 -12.21 6.34
C LYS A 182 -1.88 -11.38 5.13
N SER A 183 -1.43 -11.77 3.93
CA SER A 183 -1.79 -11.05 2.71
C SER A 183 -1.77 -11.94 1.47
N LEU A 184 -2.81 -11.80 0.65
CA LEU A 184 -2.92 -12.34 -0.70
C LEU A 184 -3.19 -11.20 -1.69
N LYS A 185 -2.33 -11.08 -2.70
CA LYS A 185 -2.56 -10.24 -3.88
C LYS A 185 -2.69 -11.11 -5.12
N ALA A 186 -3.86 -11.14 -5.72
CA ALA A 186 -4.16 -11.93 -6.91
C ALA A 186 -4.54 -11.00 -8.07
N ILE A 187 -3.69 -10.97 -9.09
CA ILE A 187 -3.84 -10.12 -10.27
C ILE A 187 -4.09 -11.03 -11.46
N TYR A 188 -5.28 -10.99 -12.05
CA TYR A 188 -5.62 -11.83 -13.19
C TYR A 188 -6.12 -10.97 -14.34
N THR A 189 -5.45 -11.11 -15.47
CA THR A 189 -5.77 -10.44 -16.72
C THR A 189 -6.76 -11.29 -17.47
N VAL A 190 -8.01 -10.83 -17.56
CA VAL A 190 -9.10 -11.62 -18.14
C VAL A 190 -9.01 -11.53 -19.67
N TYR A 191 -8.31 -12.49 -20.28
CA TYR A 191 -8.29 -12.64 -21.73
C TYR A 191 -9.43 -13.55 -22.23
N ASP A 192 -9.84 -14.51 -21.40
CA ASP A 192 -10.81 -15.55 -21.72
C ASP A 192 -11.57 -16.09 -20.49
N HIS A 193 -12.50 -17.03 -20.72
CA HIS A 193 -13.21 -17.72 -19.64
C HIS A 193 -12.31 -18.59 -18.75
N LYS A 194 -11.17 -19.10 -19.26
CA LYS A 194 -10.23 -19.91 -18.47
C LYS A 194 -9.61 -19.06 -17.35
N THR A 195 -9.34 -17.79 -17.61
CA THR A 195 -8.73 -16.89 -16.63
C THR A 195 -9.64 -16.65 -15.42
N ALA A 196 -10.96 -16.52 -15.62
CA ALA A 196 -11.92 -16.38 -14.51
C ALA A 196 -11.85 -17.58 -13.54
N SER A 197 -11.75 -18.80 -14.09
CA SER A 197 -11.59 -20.01 -13.27
C SER A 197 -10.27 -20.05 -12.48
N SER A 198 -9.25 -19.31 -12.92
CA SER A 198 -7.97 -19.26 -12.23
C SER A 198 -8.05 -18.46 -10.93
N LEU A 199 -8.81 -17.36 -10.90
CA LEU A 199 -9.03 -16.60 -9.66
C LEU A 199 -9.82 -17.43 -8.62
N GLU A 200 -10.88 -18.11 -9.05
CA GLU A 200 -11.64 -19.03 -8.19
C GLU A 200 -10.74 -20.12 -7.61
N ARG A 201 -9.85 -20.70 -8.42
CA ARG A 201 -8.88 -21.69 -7.96
C ARG A 201 -7.85 -21.14 -6.98
N VAL A 202 -7.44 -19.88 -7.11
CA VAL A 202 -6.55 -19.24 -6.12
C VAL A 202 -7.25 -19.07 -4.79
N LEU A 203 -8.52 -18.67 -4.80
CA LEU A 203 -9.30 -18.50 -3.56
C LEU A 203 -9.72 -19.83 -2.93
N SER A 204 -9.89 -20.88 -3.73
CA SER A 204 -10.06 -22.23 -3.19
C SER A 204 -8.76 -22.76 -2.60
N TRP A 205 -7.62 -22.43 -3.21
CA TRP A 205 -6.29 -22.77 -2.70
C TRP A 205 -5.92 -21.99 -1.43
N ILE A 206 -6.23 -20.69 -1.35
CA ILE A 206 -6.03 -19.85 -0.16
C ILE A 206 -7.40 -19.51 0.40
N PRO A 207 -8.01 -20.42 1.18
CA PRO A 207 -9.32 -20.17 1.73
C PRO A 207 -9.28 -19.00 2.73
N LEU A 208 -8.18 -18.76 3.44
CA LEU A 208 -8.11 -17.80 4.54
C LEU A 208 -6.99 -16.78 4.33
N ALA A 209 -7.35 -15.50 4.26
CA ALA A 209 -6.41 -14.38 4.20
C ALA A 209 -6.94 -13.16 4.97
N GLU A 210 -6.07 -12.49 5.73
CA GLU A 210 -6.41 -11.24 6.43
C GLU A 210 -6.54 -10.06 5.47
N THR A 211 -5.71 -10.03 4.42
CA THR A 211 -5.75 -9.01 3.36
C THR A 211 -5.93 -9.67 2.00
N LEU A 212 -6.89 -9.21 1.22
CA LEU A 212 -7.17 -9.67 -0.13
C LEU A 212 -7.15 -8.51 -1.12
N ASP A 213 -6.27 -8.55 -2.10
CA ASP A 213 -6.17 -7.56 -3.17
C ASP A 213 -6.43 -8.24 -4.52
N LEU A 214 -7.61 -7.98 -5.10
CA LEU A 214 -8.03 -8.57 -6.36
C LEU A 214 -8.03 -7.54 -7.48
N TRP A 215 -7.23 -7.82 -8.50
CA TRP A 215 -7.08 -6.94 -9.64
C TRP A 215 -7.49 -7.64 -10.94
N PRO A 216 -8.69 -7.33 -11.48
CA PRO A 216 -9.02 -7.73 -12.84
C PRO A 216 -8.35 -6.73 -13.79
N ILE A 217 -7.37 -7.18 -14.55
CA ILE A 217 -6.84 -6.38 -15.65
C ILE A 217 -7.70 -6.68 -16.86
N ASP A 218 -8.45 -5.68 -17.29
CA ASP A 218 -9.11 -5.72 -18.58
C ASP A 218 -9.09 -4.35 -19.22
N ARG A 219 -8.26 -4.20 -20.26
CA ARG A 219 -8.18 -2.98 -21.06
C ARG A 219 -8.97 -3.07 -22.36
N ARG A 220 -9.52 -4.24 -22.72
CA ARG A 220 -10.01 -4.48 -24.09
C ARG A 220 -11.29 -5.32 -24.21
N TYR A 221 -11.70 -6.05 -23.19
CA TYR A 221 -12.91 -6.87 -23.24
C TYR A 221 -14.14 -6.00 -22.98
N GLN A 222 -14.99 -5.89 -24.00
CA GLN A 222 -16.33 -5.32 -23.88
C GLN A 222 -17.36 -6.35 -23.36
N GLY A 223 -16.91 -7.58 -23.04
CA GLY A 223 -17.78 -8.68 -22.63
C GLY A 223 -18.28 -8.63 -21.19
N LYS A 224 -18.98 -9.70 -20.78
CA LYS A 224 -19.41 -9.91 -19.40
C LYS A 224 -18.17 -10.20 -18.53
N LEU A 225 -17.64 -9.17 -17.87
CA LEU A 225 -16.64 -9.35 -16.81
C LEU A 225 -17.10 -10.44 -15.83
N PRO A 226 -16.20 -11.32 -15.36
CA PRO A 226 -16.53 -12.34 -14.38
C PRO A 226 -17.10 -11.67 -13.13
N MET A 227 -18.09 -12.30 -12.52
CA MET A 227 -18.57 -11.88 -11.20
C MET A 227 -17.47 -12.06 -10.18
N PHE A 228 -17.55 -11.32 -9.08
CA PHE A 228 -16.68 -11.59 -7.96
C PHE A 228 -16.99 -13.00 -7.44
N PRO A 229 -15.96 -13.82 -7.17
CA PRO A 229 -16.17 -15.15 -6.63
C PRO A 229 -16.85 -15.06 -5.26
N ASP A 230 -17.82 -15.94 -5.00
CA ASP A 230 -18.53 -15.98 -3.73
C ASP A 230 -17.57 -16.39 -2.61
N LEU A 231 -17.35 -15.48 -1.65
CA LEU A 231 -16.53 -15.77 -0.48
C LEU A 231 -17.36 -16.51 0.57
N SER A 232 -16.82 -17.61 1.11
CA SER A 232 -17.48 -18.30 2.21
C SER A 232 -17.51 -17.43 3.48
N VAL A 233 -18.46 -17.73 4.37
CA VAL A 233 -18.62 -17.03 5.65
C VAL A 233 -17.32 -17.01 6.46
N LEU A 234 -16.56 -18.11 6.44
CA LEU A 234 -15.28 -18.20 7.14
C LEU A 234 -14.22 -17.26 6.55
N GLN A 235 -14.17 -17.12 5.23
CA GLN A 235 -13.23 -16.20 4.57
C GLN A 235 -13.58 -14.75 4.93
N LEU A 236 -14.87 -14.40 4.90
CA LEU A 236 -15.34 -13.07 5.26
C LEU A 236 -15.04 -12.70 6.71
N HIS A 237 -15.11 -13.66 7.65
CA HIS A 237 -14.74 -13.42 9.04
C HIS A 237 -13.23 -13.25 9.28
N THR A 238 -12.41 -13.88 8.44
CA THR A 238 -10.95 -13.77 8.52
C THR A 238 -10.45 -12.51 7.82
N LEU A 239 -11.18 -12.02 6.83
CA LEU A 239 -10.82 -10.89 6.00
C LEU A 239 -10.93 -9.56 6.76
N HIS A 240 -9.78 -8.97 7.07
CA HIS A 240 -9.67 -7.65 7.68
C HIS A 240 -9.65 -6.53 6.62
N HIS A 241 -8.98 -6.77 5.49
CA HIS A 241 -8.79 -5.78 4.43
C HIS A 241 -9.09 -6.34 3.04
N LEU A 242 -10.00 -5.70 2.31
CA LEU A 242 -10.27 -6.01 0.91
C LEU A 242 -9.91 -4.82 0.00
N VAL A 243 -9.17 -5.07 -1.07
CA VAL A 243 -8.89 -4.10 -2.13
C VAL A 243 -9.61 -4.49 -3.42
N ILE A 244 -10.42 -3.58 -3.94
CA ILE A 244 -11.25 -3.75 -5.13
C ILE A 244 -10.79 -2.81 -6.23
N HIS A 245 -10.38 -3.38 -7.36
CA HIS A 245 -9.95 -2.62 -8.53
C HIS A 245 -11.04 -2.47 -9.61
N HIS A 246 -12.25 -2.99 -9.39
CA HIS A 246 -13.36 -2.89 -10.35
C HIS A 246 -14.74 -2.81 -9.68
N GLU A 247 -15.61 -1.92 -10.16
CA GLU A 247 -16.87 -1.57 -9.48
C GLU A 247 -17.86 -2.75 -9.38
N ARG A 248 -17.85 -3.67 -10.36
CA ARG A 248 -18.72 -4.86 -10.37
C ARG A 248 -18.47 -5.79 -9.18
N TYR A 249 -17.26 -5.78 -8.61
CA TYR A 249 -16.96 -6.60 -7.44
C TYR A 249 -17.60 -6.07 -6.15
N LEU A 250 -18.16 -4.87 -6.18
CA LEU A 250 -18.99 -4.38 -5.07
C LEU A 250 -20.35 -5.11 -5.03
N LEU A 251 -20.77 -5.73 -6.14
CA LEU A 251 -21.98 -6.53 -6.19
C LEU A 251 -21.66 -7.93 -5.62
N GLY A 252 -22.41 -8.36 -4.62
CA GLY A 252 -22.29 -9.70 -4.02
C GLY A 252 -21.43 -9.78 -2.75
N ILE A 253 -20.61 -8.76 -2.45
CA ILE A 253 -19.80 -8.76 -1.23
C ILE A 253 -20.56 -8.07 -0.07
N PRO A 254 -20.70 -8.72 1.10
CA PRO A 254 -21.24 -8.09 2.30
C PRO A 254 -20.19 -7.14 2.91
N HIS A 255 -19.96 -6.02 2.25
CA HIS A 255 -18.95 -5.00 2.63
C HIS A 255 -19.13 -4.46 4.04
N SER A 256 -20.30 -4.63 4.67
CA SER A 256 -20.55 -4.27 6.08
C SER A 256 -19.79 -5.15 7.07
N LEU A 257 -19.34 -6.34 6.67
CA LEU A 257 -18.56 -7.27 7.50
C LEU A 257 -17.06 -6.99 7.42
N ILE A 258 -16.60 -6.29 6.37
CA ILE A 258 -15.19 -6.04 6.13
C ILE A 258 -14.74 -4.77 6.87
N PRO A 259 -13.77 -4.86 7.80
CA PRO A 259 -13.24 -3.71 8.54
C PRO A 259 -12.68 -2.64 7.59
N VAL A 260 -11.72 -3.01 6.74
CA VAL A 260 -11.06 -2.10 5.80
C VAL A 260 -11.44 -2.47 4.37
N LEU A 261 -12.02 -1.54 3.62
CA LEU A 261 -12.34 -1.73 2.20
C LEU A 261 -11.73 -0.60 1.39
N SER A 262 -10.84 -0.94 0.45
CA SER A 262 -10.19 0.00 -0.44
C SER A 262 -10.67 -0.17 -1.87
N ILE A 263 -11.21 0.88 -2.48
CA ILE A 263 -11.79 0.86 -3.82
C ILE A 263 -10.88 1.67 -4.73
N ARG A 264 -10.12 0.99 -5.58
CA ARG A 264 -9.11 1.57 -6.49
C ARG A 264 -9.65 1.77 -7.93
N THR A 265 -10.96 1.83 -8.09
CA THR A 265 -11.63 2.07 -9.37
C THR A 265 -12.37 3.40 -9.37
N ALA A 266 -12.55 3.99 -10.56
CA ALA A 266 -13.52 5.05 -10.74
C ALA A 266 -14.93 4.47 -10.60
N LEU A 267 -15.73 5.05 -9.70
CA LEU A 267 -17.14 4.71 -9.54
C LEU A 267 -18.00 5.58 -10.46
N LYS A 268 -18.89 4.95 -11.23
CA LYS A 268 -19.75 5.66 -12.18
C LYS A 268 -20.85 6.47 -11.50
N ALA A 269 -21.49 5.89 -10.49
CA ALA A 269 -22.69 6.47 -9.88
C ALA A 269 -22.38 7.07 -8.51
N PRO A 270 -22.86 8.29 -8.21
CA PRO A 270 -22.58 8.91 -6.95
C PRO A 270 -23.07 8.23 -5.69
N GLY A 271 -24.30 7.72 -5.72
CA GLY A 271 -24.91 7.05 -4.58
C GLY A 271 -24.18 5.77 -4.14
N GLN A 272 -23.31 5.20 -4.99
CA GLN A 272 -22.56 4.00 -4.64
C GLN A 272 -21.57 4.24 -3.50
N LEU A 273 -20.94 5.42 -3.42
CA LEU A 273 -20.01 5.76 -2.34
C LEU A 273 -20.70 5.67 -0.99
N ARG A 274 -21.86 6.33 -0.88
CA ARG A 274 -22.65 6.39 0.34
C ARG A 274 -23.11 5.00 0.81
N GLN A 275 -23.49 4.12 -0.12
CA GLN A 275 -23.94 2.76 0.21
C GLN A 275 -22.84 1.91 0.86
N LEU A 276 -21.57 2.20 0.56
CA LEU A 276 -20.42 1.45 1.05
C LEU A 276 -19.94 1.93 2.43
N ILE A 277 -20.38 3.12 2.84
CA ILE A 277 -20.06 3.68 4.15
C ILE A 277 -20.85 2.96 5.23
N PRO A 278 -20.22 2.56 6.34
CA PRO A 278 -20.92 1.93 7.45
C PRO A 278 -22.16 2.71 7.91
N ASN A 279 -23.31 2.03 7.93
CA ASN A 279 -24.53 2.53 8.54
C ASN A 279 -24.34 2.54 10.06
N GLY A 280 -24.43 3.71 10.67
CA GLY A 280 -24.31 3.86 12.12
C GLY A 280 -24.52 5.30 12.54
N ASN A 281 -25.07 5.49 13.73
CA ASN A 281 -25.29 6.81 14.34
C ASN A 281 -23.97 7.50 14.72
N LYS A 282 -22.86 6.75 14.70
CA LYS A 282 -21.56 7.28 15.08
C LYS A 282 -20.96 8.12 13.97
N LEU A 283 -20.43 9.23 14.46
CA LEU A 283 -19.63 10.27 13.87
C LEU A 283 -18.52 9.66 12.97
N LEU A 284 -18.23 10.28 11.82
CA LEU A 284 -17.23 9.77 10.86
C LEU A 284 -16.11 10.78 10.66
N ALA A 285 -14.90 10.26 10.41
CA ALA A 285 -13.75 11.00 9.94
C ALA A 285 -13.64 10.86 8.42
N LEU A 286 -13.55 11.98 7.70
CA LEU A 286 -13.31 12.02 6.26
C LEU A 286 -11.96 12.68 5.98
N VAL A 287 -11.12 11.98 5.23
CA VAL A 287 -9.88 12.53 4.68
C VAL A 287 -10.04 12.61 3.17
N VAL A 288 -9.92 13.81 2.62
CA VAL A 288 -9.95 14.06 1.18
C VAL A 288 -8.54 14.45 0.76
N ARG A 289 -8.03 13.93 -0.36
CA ARG A 289 -6.74 14.32 -0.93
C ARG A 289 -6.81 14.30 -2.45
N VAL A 290 -6.02 15.13 -3.10
CA VAL A 290 -5.79 15.06 -4.55
C VAL A 290 -4.31 14.80 -4.74
N ARG A 291 -3.95 13.78 -5.52
CA ARG A 291 -2.56 13.47 -5.83
C ARG A 291 -2.39 13.27 -7.32
N MET A 292 -1.19 13.56 -7.83
CA MET A 292 -0.80 13.06 -9.15
C MET A 292 -0.78 11.54 -9.10
N SER A 293 -1.52 10.90 -10.00
CA SER A 293 -1.54 9.44 -10.09
C SER A 293 -0.35 8.97 -10.93
N PRO A 294 0.60 8.18 -10.37
CA PRO A 294 1.69 7.62 -11.17
C PRO A 294 1.15 6.70 -12.29
N ASP A 295 0.07 5.97 -12.02
CA ASP A 295 -0.55 5.01 -12.95
C ASP A 295 -1.17 5.63 -14.21
N LEU A 296 -1.55 6.92 -14.15
CA LEU A 296 -2.41 7.56 -15.14
C LEU A 296 -1.69 8.74 -15.78
N SER A 297 -0.46 8.56 -16.28
CA SER A 297 0.24 9.50 -17.17
C SER A 297 -0.09 10.98 -16.89
N TYR A 298 0.26 11.47 -15.70
CA TYR A 298 0.06 12.85 -15.21
C TYR A 298 -1.38 13.31 -14.92
N ALA A 299 -2.36 12.41 -14.85
CA ALA A 299 -3.70 12.76 -14.42
C ALA A 299 -3.77 12.91 -12.89
N MET A 300 -4.34 14.02 -12.45
CA MET A 300 -4.70 14.22 -11.04
C MET A 300 -5.84 13.28 -10.69
N ALA A 301 -5.64 12.49 -9.63
CA ALA A 301 -6.64 11.58 -9.09
C ALA A 301 -6.98 11.97 -7.65
N GLY A 302 -8.27 12.02 -7.40
CA GLY A 302 -8.83 12.17 -6.08
C GLY A 302 -8.74 10.92 -5.25
N ARG A 303 -8.58 11.12 -3.94
CA ARG A 303 -8.69 10.08 -2.92
C ARG A 303 -9.58 10.59 -1.78
N ALA A 304 -10.41 9.71 -1.25
CA ALA A 304 -11.16 9.94 -0.04
C ALA A 304 -11.05 8.71 0.87
N ALA A 305 -10.92 8.91 2.17
CA ALA A 305 -10.99 7.85 3.15
C ALA A 305 -12.03 8.24 4.21
N VAL A 306 -13.00 7.36 4.44
CA VAL A 306 -14.03 7.51 5.47
C VAL A 306 -13.78 6.47 6.54
N ALA A 307 -13.67 6.90 7.79
CA ALA A 307 -13.52 6.00 8.93
C ALA A 307 -14.57 6.28 10.00
N THR A 308 -14.94 5.24 10.75
CA THR A 308 -15.62 5.42 12.03
C THR A 308 -14.70 6.12 13.01
N VAL A 309 -15.24 6.87 14.00
CA VAL A 309 -14.40 7.57 15.00
C VAL A 309 -13.42 6.63 15.72
N ASP A 310 -13.83 5.39 15.97
CA ASP A 310 -13.00 4.37 16.62
C ASP A 310 -11.99 3.71 15.67
N GLY A 311 -11.99 4.05 14.38
CA GLY A 311 -11.13 3.45 13.36
C GLY A 311 -11.45 1.99 13.03
N SER A 312 -12.50 1.40 13.62
CA SER A 312 -12.85 -0.01 13.43
C SER A 312 -13.30 -0.34 12.01
N ARG A 313 -13.80 0.67 11.27
CA ARG A 313 -14.18 0.52 9.87
C ARG A 313 -13.64 1.65 9.03
N ILE A 314 -13.00 1.30 7.92
CA ILE A 314 -12.35 2.23 7.01
C ILE A 314 -12.81 1.93 5.58
N ARG A 315 -13.20 2.97 4.84
CA ARG A 315 -13.57 2.93 3.42
C ARG A 315 -12.67 3.88 2.66
N GLU A 316 -11.77 3.36 1.86
CA GLU A 316 -10.92 4.15 0.99
C GLU A 316 -11.47 4.15 -0.43
N PHE A 317 -11.48 5.30 -1.05
CA PHE A 317 -11.90 5.54 -2.41
C PHE A 317 -10.75 6.20 -3.15
N GLY A 318 -10.15 5.48 -4.08
CA GLY A 318 -9.13 5.96 -4.99
C GLY A 318 -9.71 6.32 -6.35
N ARG A 319 -8.91 6.99 -7.19
CA ARG A 319 -9.27 7.34 -8.57
C ARG A 319 -10.58 8.13 -8.69
N LEU A 320 -10.91 8.93 -7.68
CA LEU A 320 -12.02 9.86 -7.77
C LEU A 320 -11.69 10.94 -8.80
N ARG A 321 -12.65 11.29 -9.67
CA ARG A 321 -12.45 12.37 -10.64
C ARG A 321 -12.35 13.70 -9.89
N VAL A 322 -11.30 14.48 -10.14
CA VAL A 322 -11.10 15.77 -9.47
C VAL A 322 -12.23 16.74 -9.76
N THR A 323 -12.75 16.76 -10.99
CA THR A 323 -13.93 17.56 -11.37
C THR A 323 -15.14 17.21 -10.51
N ARG A 324 -15.31 15.93 -10.17
CA ARG A 324 -16.38 15.47 -9.29
C ARG A 324 -16.11 15.86 -7.84
N MET A 325 -14.88 15.76 -7.34
CA MET A 325 -14.56 16.23 -5.98
C MET A 325 -14.81 17.73 -5.77
N ARG A 326 -14.79 18.51 -6.86
CA ARG A 326 -15.10 19.93 -6.88
C ARG A 326 -16.60 20.22 -7.02
N SER A 327 -17.46 19.21 -7.20
CA SER A 327 -18.89 19.45 -7.35
C SER A 327 -19.54 19.82 -6.01
N LEU A 328 -20.59 20.65 -6.07
CA LEU A 328 -21.44 20.98 -4.94
C LEU A 328 -21.99 19.74 -4.23
N SER A 329 -22.19 18.63 -4.95
CA SER A 329 -22.79 17.42 -4.40
C SER A 329 -21.77 16.47 -3.78
N PHE A 330 -20.46 16.69 -3.93
CA PHE A 330 -19.47 15.66 -3.62
C PHE A 330 -19.50 15.21 -2.17
N LEU A 331 -19.47 16.14 -1.20
CA LEU A 331 -19.48 15.75 0.20
C LEU A 331 -20.76 15.00 0.54
N ASP A 332 -21.92 15.49 0.11
CA ASP A 332 -23.19 14.81 0.35
C ASP A 332 -23.19 13.41 -0.28
N GLU A 333 -22.69 13.26 -1.50
CA GLU A 333 -22.58 11.97 -2.20
C GLU A 333 -21.69 10.97 -1.45
N VAL A 334 -20.65 11.45 -0.79
CA VAL A 334 -19.79 10.62 0.07
C VAL A 334 -20.53 10.37 1.37
N ILE A 335 -20.75 11.39 2.19
CA ILE A 335 -21.24 11.30 3.56
C ILE A 335 -22.29 12.37 3.84
N PHE A 336 -23.32 12.02 4.63
CA PHE A 336 -24.22 13.04 5.16
C PHE A 336 -23.47 14.02 6.08
N SER A 337 -23.59 15.32 5.81
CA SER A 337 -22.97 16.39 6.59
C SER A 337 -23.27 16.31 8.09
N ASN A 338 -24.45 15.82 8.47
CA ASN A 338 -24.86 15.61 9.86
C ASN A 338 -24.16 14.44 10.57
N ARG A 339 -23.31 13.67 9.90
CA ARG A 339 -22.49 12.60 10.48
C ARG A 339 -21.00 12.93 10.51
N LEU A 340 -20.58 13.98 9.81
CA LEU A 340 -19.18 14.33 9.65
C LEU A 340 -18.68 15.08 10.89
N VAL A 341 -17.61 14.58 11.51
CA VAL A 341 -17.07 15.13 12.78
C VAL A 341 -15.62 15.53 12.68
N HIS A 342 -14.86 14.80 11.88
CA HIS A 342 -13.51 15.16 11.55
C HIS A 342 -13.38 15.27 10.03
N LEU A 343 -12.90 16.40 9.53
CA LEU A 343 -12.66 16.62 8.11
C LEU A 343 -11.21 17.03 7.90
N THR A 344 -10.45 16.22 7.16
CA THR A 344 -9.15 16.62 6.60
C THR A 344 -9.32 16.91 5.12
N ILE A 345 -8.96 18.12 4.69
CA ILE A 345 -9.18 18.54 3.30
C ILE A 345 -8.08 19.51 2.83
N PRO A 346 -7.61 19.41 1.55
CA PRO A 346 -6.69 20.37 0.98
C PRO A 346 -7.33 21.73 0.84
N LEU A 347 -6.58 22.77 1.17
CA LEU A 347 -7.05 24.15 1.15
C LEU A 347 -7.46 24.60 -0.27
N ALA A 348 -6.56 24.43 -1.24
CA ALA A 348 -6.66 25.08 -2.55
C ALA A 348 -7.86 24.62 -3.41
N VAL A 349 -8.24 23.35 -3.31
CA VAL A 349 -9.30 22.77 -4.16
C VAL A 349 -10.50 22.32 -3.34
N GLY A 350 -10.28 21.59 -2.25
CA GLY A 350 -11.37 21.00 -1.50
C GLY A 350 -12.09 22.02 -0.64
N PHE A 351 -11.36 22.70 0.26
CA PHE A 351 -11.95 23.61 1.23
C PHE A 351 -12.58 24.84 0.58
N ARG A 352 -11.93 25.39 -0.45
CA ARG A 352 -12.49 26.48 -1.27
C ARG A 352 -13.88 26.15 -1.80
N THR A 353 -14.06 24.96 -2.37
CA THR A 353 -15.36 24.49 -2.86
C THR A 353 -16.40 24.41 -1.74
N LEU A 354 -16.02 24.08 -0.50
CA LEU A 354 -16.97 24.08 0.62
C LEU A 354 -17.46 25.49 0.97
N CYS A 355 -16.56 26.46 0.94
CA CYS A 355 -16.89 27.88 1.19
C CYS A 355 -17.80 28.42 0.08
N GLU A 356 -17.42 28.24 -1.20
CA GLU A 356 -18.20 28.71 -2.36
C GLU A 356 -19.69 28.26 -2.30
N HIS A 357 -19.95 27.13 -1.65
CA HIS A 357 -21.27 26.52 -1.53
C HIS A 357 -21.93 26.67 -0.15
N ALA A 358 -21.31 27.36 0.83
CA ALA A 358 -21.86 27.57 2.18
C ALA A 358 -22.26 26.29 2.91
N TYR A 359 -21.40 25.28 2.87
CA TYR A 359 -21.73 23.99 3.47
C TYR A 359 -22.11 24.12 4.95
N PHE A 360 -23.20 23.45 5.33
CA PHE A 360 -23.62 23.30 6.72
C PHE A 360 -23.15 21.95 7.27
N LEU A 361 -22.26 21.99 8.25
CA LEU A 361 -21.62 20.82 8.86
C LEU A 361 -21.90 20.79 10.38
N PRO A 362 -23.13 20.46 10.80
CA PRO A 362 -23.61 20.66 12.17
C PRO A 362 -22.90 19.84 13.24
N GLN A 363 -22.25 18.75 12.86
CA GLN A 363 -21.52 17.88 13.80
C GLN A 363 -20.01 18.01 13.69
N LEU A 364 -19.48 18.88 12.81
CA LEU A 364 -18.05 19.00 12.61
C LEU A 364 -17.39 19.56 13.87
N VAL A 365 -16.52 18.77 14.51
CA VAL A 365 -15.78 19.14 15.73
C VAL A 365 -14.34 19.52 15.40
N THR A 366 -13.74 18.81 14.44
CA THR A 366 -12.37 19.05 14.00
C THR A 366 -12.31 19.28 12.50
N LEU A 367 -11.78 20.42 12.10
CA LEU A 367 -11.44 20.73 10.72
C LEU A 367 -9.92 20.79 10.60
N ARG A 368 -9.36 20.02 9.67
CA ARG A 368 -7.93 19.99 9.36
C ARG A 368 -7.71 20.41 7.91
N LEU A 369 -6.97 21.49 7.71
CA LEU A 369 -6.59 22.00 6.40
C LEU A 369 -5.17 21.60 6.08
N VAL A 370 -5.01 20.97 4.94
CA VAL A 370 -3.70 20.63 4.38
C VAL A 370 -3.32 21.72 3.38
N LEU A 371 -2.19 22.39 3.59
CA LEU A 371 -1.78 23.55 2.79
C LEU A 371 -0.27 23.78 2.79
N ASN A 372 0.23 24.49 1.78
CA ASN A 372 1.60 25.02 1.77
C ASN A 372 1.67 26.49 2.20
N ALA A 373 0.65 27.27 1.85
CA ALA A 373 0.47 28.66 2.28
C ALA A 373 -1.03 29.00 2.34
N LEU A 374 -1.39 30.01 3.14
CA LEU A 374 -2.71 30.64 3.02
C LEU A 374 -2.73 31.57 1.80
N PRO A 375 -3.88 31.72 1.11
CA PRO A 375 -3.99 32.67 0.02
C PRO A 375 -3.81 34.11 0.52
N GLU A 376 -3.00 34.91 -0.18
CA GLU A 376 -2.77 36.33 0.14
C GLU A 376 -4.03 37.17 0.04
N SER A 377 -4.95 36.77 -0.85
CA SER A 377 -6.28 37.35 -0.96
C SER A 377 -7.38 36.29 -0.95
N ILE A 378 -8.40 36.54 -0.12
CA ILE A 378 -9.61 35.72 -0.02
C ILE A 378 -10.68 36.22 -1.00
N THR A 379 -10.42 37.30 -1.75
CA THR A 379 -11.34 37.88 -2.75
C THR A 379 -11.68 36.85 -3.82
N GLY A 380 -12.85 36.21 -3.69
CA GLY A 380 -13.31 35.08 -4.49
C GLY A 380 -13.87 33.92 -3.68
N TRP A 381 -13.48 33.77 -2.41
CA TRP A 381 -14.07 32.82 -1.46
C TRP A 381 -15.22 33.45 -0.66
N VAL A 382 -15.23 34.79 -0.62
CA VAL A 382 -16.05 35.68 0.22
C VAL A 382 -17.56 35.58 0.00
N SER A 383 -18.04 34.76 -0.94
CA SER A 383 -19.48 34.69 -1.15
C SER A 383 -20.18 34.03 0.04
N ARG A 384 -19.60 32.99 0.69
CA ARG A 384 -20.22 32.30 1.83
C ARG A 384 -19.20 31.57 2.74
N ALA A 385 -19.31 31.73 4.06
CA ALA A 385 -18.57 30.93 5.04
C ALA A 385 -19.23 29.54 5.21
N ILE A 386 -18.46 28.52 5.59
CA ILE A 386 -19.04 27.25 6.05
C ILE A 386 -19.60 27.40 7.45
N LEU A 387 -20.76 26.81 7.71
CA LEU A 387 -21.42 26.87 9.02
C LEU A 387 -21.12 25.59 9.80
N CYS A 388 -20.34 25.72 10.88
CA CYS A 388 -19.87 24.61 11.72
C CYS A 388 -20.13 24.91 13.21
N PRO A 389 -21.39 24.82 13.68
CA PRO A 389 -21.80 25.14 15.06
C PRO A 389 -20.94 24.53 16.16
N LYS A 390 -20.48 23.28 15.95
CA LYS A 390 -19.74 22.48 16.95
C LYS A 390 -18.23 22.48 16.75
N LEU A 391 -17.70 23.31 15.85
CA LEU A 391 -16.27 23.30 15.56
C LEU A 391 -15.51 23.81 16.79
N SER A 392 -14.69 22.95 17.36
CA SER A 392 -13.86 23.26 18.53
C SER A 392 -12.37 23.21 18.23
N THR A 393 -11.96 22.53 17.14
CA THR A 393 -10.55 22.40 16.78
C THR A 393 -10.34 22.70 15.31
N PHE A 394 -9.43 23.62 15.01
CA PHE A 394 -9.02 23.98 13.67
C PHE A 394 -7.52 23.73 13.49
N ILE A 395 -7.16 22.73 12.68
CA ILE A 395 -5.78 22.29 12.46
C ILE A 395 -5.30 22.78 11.10
N PHE A 396 -4.14 23.41 11.06
CA PHE A 396 -3.42 23.76 9.84
C PHE A 396 -2.19 22.85 9.75
N GLN A 397 -2.15 22.00 8.72
CA GLN A 397 -1.09 21.03 8.49
C GLN A 397 -0.39 21.32 7.17
N ARG A 398 0.94 21.23 7.18
CA ARG A 398 1.75 21.35 5.98
C ARG A 398 1.51 20.19 5.01
N GLU A 399 1.39 20.48 3.70
CA GLU A 399 1.24 19.45 2.67
C GLU A 399 2.56 18.80 2.25
N VAL A 400 3.62 19.60 2.06
CA VAL A 400 4.92 19.15 1.55
C VAL A 400 6.03 19.47 2.55
N GLU A 401 6.78 18.45 3.00
CA GLU A 401 7.82 18.61 4.02
C GLU A 401 9.01 19.50 3.60
N GLU A 402 9.26 19.60 2.30
CA GLU A 402 10.40 20.36 1.75
C GLU A 402 10.16 21.87 1.68
N ILE A 403 8.90 22.31 1.72
CA ILE A 403 8.53 23.72 1.61
C ILE A 403 8.34 24.28 3.02
N GLN A 404 9.06 25.32 3.39
CA GLN A 404 8.79 26.01 4.64
C GLN A 404 7.43 26.72 4.52
N ALA A 405 6.49 26.38 5.40
CA ALA A 405 5.18 27.00 5.46
C ALA A 405 5.14 28.00 6.63
N SER A 406 4.80 29.25 6.34
CA SER A 406 4.61 30.29 7.34
C SER A 406 3.29 31.02 7.14
N ILE A 407 2.61 31.33 8.24
CA ILE A 407 1.33 32.06 8.25
C ILE A 407 1.47 33.27 9.17
N SER A 408 1.03 34.45 8.74
CA SER A 408 0.94 35.60 9.64
C SER A 408 -0.32 35.54 10.51
N HIS A 409 -0.24 36.07 11.74
CA HIS A 409 -1.40 36.11 12.63
C HIS A 409 -2.61 36.84 12.01
N SER A 410 -2.37 37.98 11.37
CA SER A 410 -3.42 38.76 10.70
C SER A 410 -4.07 38.00 9.54
N ALA A 411 -3.30 37.28 8.73
CA ALA A 411 -3.82 36.47 7.64
C ALA A 411 -4.67 35.30 8.15
N LEU A 412 -4.23 34.64 9.23
CA LEU A 412 -4.99 33.58 9.89
C LEU A 412 -6.34 34.08 10.39
N GLU A 413 -6.36 35.17 11.16
CA GLU A 413 -7.61 35.70 11.70
C GLU A 413 -8.59 36.14 10.61
N ALA A 414 -8.09 36.83 9.57
CA ALA A 414 -8.90 37.23 8.43
C ALA A 414 -9.46 36.00 7.70
N PHE A 415 -8.64 34.97 7.54
CA PHE A 415 -9.03 33.70 6.94
C PHE A 415 -10.13 32.98 7.72
N VAL A 416 -9.94 32.77 9.02
CA VAL A 416 -10.92 32.06 9.86
C VAL A 416 -12.25 32.82 9.88
N ARG A 417 -12.22 34.15 10.11
CA ARG A 417 -13.44 34.99 10.14
C ARG A 417 -14.19 34.98 8.81
N ALA A 418 -13.49 34.94 7.68
CA ALA A 418 -14.11 34.96 6.36
C ALA A 418 -14.66 33.60 5.92
N THR A 419 -14.09 32.50 6.41
CA THR A 419 -14.35 31.16 5.85
C THR A 419 -15.16 30.25 6.76
N VAL A 420 -15.21 30.51 8.07
CA VAL A 420 -15.88 29.64 9.04
C VAL A 420 -16.78 30.45 9.97
N THR A 421 -18.04 30.03 10.07
CA THR A 421 -19.01 30.52 11.05
C THR A 421 -19.24 29.43 12.10
N VAL A 422 -19.12 29.79 13.37
CA VAL A 422 -19.41 28.94 14.53
C VAL A 422 -20.42 29.64 15.46
N ASP A 423 -21.13 28.88 16.29
CA ASP A 423 -22.11 29.45 17.22
C ASP A 423 -21.42 30.20 18.38
N GLU A 424 -20.27 29.67 18.85
CA GLU A 424 -19.49 30.23 19.96
C GLU A 424 -18.04 30.51 19.52
N PRO A 425 -17.73 31.72 18.98
CA PRO A 425 -16.43 32.03 18.39
C PRO A 425 -15.25 31.99 19.36
N GLY A 426 -15.47 32.07 20.68
CA GLY A 426 -14.42 32.05 21.71
C GLY A 426 -13.80 30.68 21.98
N ALA A 427 -14.38 29.59 21.47
CA ALA A 427 -14.03 28.22 21.88
C ALA A 427 -13.17 27.43 20.87
N ILE A 428 -12.76 28.04 19.74
CA ILE A 428 -11.99 27.32 18.71
C ILE A 428 -10.51 27.28 19.08
N ARG A 429 -10.00 26.07 19.32
CA ARG A 429 -8.56 25.78 19.46
C ARG A 429 -7.91 25.71 18.08
N ILE A 430 -6.90 26.55 17.85
CA ILE A 430 -6.12 26.54 16.62
C ILE A 430 -4.83 25.76 16.83
N VAL A 431 -4.55 24.78 15.96
CA VAL A 431 -3.36 23.93 16.03
C VAL A 431 -2.56 24.04 14.74
N PHE A 432 -1.25 24.23 14.87
CA PHE A 432 -0.32 24.17 13.74
C PHE A 432 0.52 22.90 13.79
N GLU A 433 0.56 22.17 12.69
CA GLU A 433 1.41 20.99 12.48
C GLU A 433 2.37 21.29 11.32
N ASP A 434 3.65 21.45 11.64
CA ASP A 434 4.73 21.77 10.70
C ASP A 434 4.55 23.10 9.93
N ILE A 435 3.86 24.06 10.55
CA ILE A 435 3.68 25.42 10.04
C ILE A 435 4.18 26.41 11.10
N SER A 436 4.95 27.39 10.66
CA SER A 436 5.43 28.48 11.52
C SER A 436 4.43 29.64 11.53
N LEU A 437 4.17 30.20 12.71
CA LEU A 437 3.38 31.43 12.86
C LEU A 437 4.32 32.63 12.94
N VAL A 438 4.10 33.65 12.10
CA VAL A 438 4.95 34.83 12.01
C VAL A 438 4.19 36.08 12.46
N GLY A 439 4.82 36.89 13.32
CA GLY A 439 4.38 38.26 13.61
C GLY A 439 3.21 38.43 14.59
N GLY A 440 3.35 37.97 15.84
CA GLY A 440 2.42 38.34 16.91
C GLY A 440 2.88 37.84 18.29
N GLU A 441 2.47 38.55 19.35
CA GLU A 441 2.44 37.99 20.71
C GLU A 441 1.50 36.78 20.70
N THR A 442 1.92 35.65 21.27
CA THR A 442 1.16 34.39 21.21
C THR A 442 -0.21 34.56 21.87
N ALA A 443 -1.28 34.52 21.08
CA ALA A 443 -2.64 34.49 21.58
C ALA A 443 -2.90 33.19 22.38
N PRO A 444 -3.74 33.23 23.43
CA PRO A 444 -3.90 32.12 24.37
C PRO A 444 -4.51 30.83 23.77
N ASN A 445 -5.12 30.89 22.59
CA ASN A 445 -5.81 29.75 21.95
C ASN A 445 -5.01 29.06 20.83
N ILE A 446 -3.71 29.35 20.71
CA ILE A 446 -2.84 28.81 19.67
C ILE A 446 -1.91 27.75 20.27
N GLU A 447 -2.00 26.51 19.78
CA GLU A 447 -1.08 25.44 20.14
C GLU A 447 -0.17 25.08 18.97
N LEU A 448 1.14 25.19 19.19
CA LEU A 448 2.15 24.71 18.25
C LEU A 448 2.50 23.27 18.62
N ARG A 449 2.29 22.32 17.70
CA ARG A 449 2.69 20.92 17.89
C ARG A 449 3.88 20.58 17.01
N SER A 450 4.87 19.90 17.61
CA SER A 450 5.87 19.15 16.85
C SER A 450 5.17 18.04 16.04
N PRO A 451 5.73 17.60 14.91
CA PRO A 451 5.10 16.59 14.06
C PRO A 451 4.71 15.36 14.88
N LEU A 452 3.39 15.14 15.01
CA LEU A 452 2.87 13.87 15.47
C LEU A 452 2.97 12.88 14.31
N VAL A 453 3.09 11.59 14.64
CA VAL A 453 2.99 10.51 13.66
C VAL A 453 1.76 10.78 12.78
N PRO A 454 1.90 10.96 11.46
CA PRO A 454 0.78 11.34 10.59
C PRO A 454 -0.38 10.36 10.77
N TRP A 455 -1.63 10.82 10.63
CA TRP A 455 -2.78 9.91 10.47
C TRP A 455 -2.58 8.90 9.32
N ASP A 456 -1.67 9.19 8.39
CA ASP A 456 -1.18 8.26 7.36
C ASP A 456 -0.46 7.02 7.92
N ALA A 457 -0.16 6.96 9.22
CA ALA A 457 0.31 5.76 9.91
C ALA A 457 -0.84 4.90 10.47
N VAL A 458 -2.03 5.48 10.68
CA VAL A 458 -3.25 4.78 11.13
C VAL A 458 -3.97 4.14 9.94
N ILE A 459 -3.84 4.73 8.76
CA ILE A 459 -4.25 4.15 7.49
C ILE A 459 -2.97 3.60 6.83
N PRO A 460 -2.63 2.30 6.97
CA PRO A 460 -1.39 1.75 6.45
C PRO A 460 -1.41 1.76 4.93
N TYR A 461 -1.00 2.87 4.33
CA TYR A 461 -0.81 3.00 2.90
C TYR A 461 0.68 3.17 2.59
N LYS A 462 1.38 2.03 2.44
CA LYS A 462 2.61 1.98 1.66
C LYS A 462 2.19 1.98 0.18
N GLY A 463 2.76 2.90 -0.60
CA GLY A 463 2.31 3.22 -1.96
C GLY A 463 2.15 2.02 -2.90
N ASP A 464 1.42 2.24 -4.00
CA ASP A 464 1.16 1.30 -5.10
C ASP A 464 2.43 0.95 -5.93
N ASP A 465 3.62 1.06 -5.35
CA ASP A 465 4.90 0.70 -5.97
C ASP A 465 5.34 -0.70 -5.50
N PRO A 466 5.88 -1.59 -6.37
CA PRO A 466 6.42 -2.89 -5.98
C PRO A 466 7.74 -2.80 -5.16
N ALA A 467 7.97 -1.70 -4.43
CA ALA A 467 9.16 -1.44 -3.61
C ALA A 467 9.11 -2.13 -2.23
N TRP A 468 8.69 -3.40 -2.17
CA TRP A 468 8.85 -4.24 -0.97
C TRP A 468 10.22 -4.92 -0.88
N ILE A 469 11.17 -4.56 -1.75
CA ILE A 469 12.57 -4.89 -1.58
C ILE A 469 13.26 -3.69 -0.90
N CYS A 470 13.54 -3.84 0.39
CA CYS A 470 14.41 -3.01 1.26
C CYS A 470 13.85 -1.73 1.92
N ALA A 471 13.34 -1.83 3.16
CA ALA A 471 13.58 -0.85 4.25
C ALA A 471 13.12 -1.40 5.63
N LYS A 472 13.96 -1.28 6.66
CA LYS A 472 13.86 -1.84 8.03
C LYS A 472 12.79 -1.16 8.92
N PRO A 473 12.24 -1.86 9.95
CA PRO A 473 11.46 -1.28 11.03
C PRO A 473 12.34 -1.07 12.28
N ASP A 474 12.41 0.15 12.83
CA ASP A 474 12.74 0.40 14.24
C ASP A 474 12.65 1.92 14.52
N ARG A 475 11.60 2.34 15.24
CA ARG A 475 11.49 3.53 16.12
C ARG A 475 10.02 3.95 16.30
N PHE A 476 9.38 3.47 17.36
CA PHE A 476 8.18 4.12 17.91
C PHE A 476 8.32 4.18 19.44
N GLY A 477 8.92 5.28 19.92
CA GLY A 477 8.88 5.67 21.33
C GLY A 477 7.80 6.75 21.50
N LEU A 478 6.67 6.38 22.08
CA LEU A 478 5.58 7.31 22.40
C LEU A 478 5.93 8.10 23.68
N LYS A 479 5.96 9.44 23.60
CA LYS A 479 5.88 10.32 24.79
C LYS A 479 4.44 10.79 24.96
N LYS A 480 3.95 10.79 26.21
CA LYS A 480 2.60 11.27 26.57
C LYS A 480 2.50 12.80 26.39
N PRO A 481 1.38 13.33 25.86
CA PRO A 481 1.15 14.76 25.76
C PRO A 481 0.87 15.38 27.14
N GLN A 482 1.37 16.59 27.36
CA GLN A 482 0.88 17.49 28.40
C GLN A 482 -0.31 18.27 27.82
N THR A 483 -1.45 18.21 28.50
CA THR A 483 -2.64 18.99 28.18
C THR A 483 -2.89 19.93 29.35
N VAL A 484 -3.10 21.21 29.08
CA VAL A 484 -3.56 22.19 30.07
C VAL A 484 -4.89 22.74 29.57
N TRP A 485 -5.89 22.75 30.46
CA TRP A 485 -7.25 23.24 30.20
C TRP A 485 -7.50 24.50 31.01
N PHE A 486 -8.26 25.47 30.49
CA PHE A 486 -8.91 26.51 31.28
C PHE A 486 -10.29 26.86 30.72
N THR A 487 -11.13 27.36 31.63
CA THR A 487 -12.53 27.80 31.52
C THR A 487 -12.72 29.07 30.71
#